data_AF-A0A2N6AWT3-F1
#
_entry.id   AF-A0A2N6AWT3-F1
#
_cell.length_a   1.000
_cell.length_b   1.000
_cell.length_c   1.000
_cell.angle_alpha   90.00
_cell.angle_beta   90.00
_cell.angle_gamma   90.00
#
_symmetry.space_group_name_H-M   'P 1'
#
loop_
_entity.id
_entity.type
_entity.pdbx_description
1 polymer ?
#
loop_
_entity_poly.entity_id
_entity_poly.type
_entity_poly.pdbx_seq_one_letter_code
_entity_poly.pdbx_strand_id
1 'polypeptide(L)'
;MLAVRFHGAPPARISGIRRIFRRRFRGDETGVAAVEAALVLPLFVGILLGIIDFGGLFYLKHEMNVVANEVSRSMALGYLNPTEAESRAGAMLPDWGTAKFTVTASMPSSDEVKLVISVPTEQAALVNFAAFSFGDTMSVASIKRKD
;
A
#
# COMPACT_ATOMS: atom_id res chain seq x y z
N MET A 1 42.30 87.21 -6.17
CA MET A 1 42.36 85.76 -5.84
C MET A 1 41.27 85.51 -4.81
N LEU A 2 40.29 84.62 -4.93
CA LEU A 2 40.04 83.51 -5.84
C LEU A 2 38.52 83.18 -5.69
N ALA A 3 37.74 83.22 -6.77
CA ALA A 3 36.30 82.92 -6.73
C ALA A 3 36.09 81.41 -6.91
N VAL A 4 35.69 80.71 -5.84
CA VAL A 4 35.40 79.27 -5.88
C VAL A 4 33.96 79.09 -6.37
N ARG A 5 33.82 78.63 -7.62
CA ARG A 5 32.54 78.34 -8.27
C ARG A 5 32.25 76.85 -8.11
N PHE A 6 31.36 76.48 -7.19
CA PHE A 6 30.89 75.10 -7.07
C PHE A 6 29.93 74.79 -8.23
N HIS A 7 30.38 73.91 -9.13
CA HIS A 7 29.60 73.40 -10.25
C HIS A 7 28.82 72.18 -9.77
N GLY A 8 27.49 72.32 -9.62
CA GLY A 8 26.61 71.23 -9.22
C GLY A 8 26.50 70.18 -10.32
N ALA A 9 26.93 68.95 -10.02
CA ALA A 9 26.73 67.79 -10.89
C ALA A 9 25.24 67.40 -10.93
N PRO A 10 24.67 67.09 -12.10
CA PRO A 10 23.27 66.65 -12.19
C PRO A 10 23.10 65.26 -11.56
N PRO A 11 21.95 64.98 -10.89
CA PRO A 11 21.70 63.66 -10.33
C PRO A 11 21.49 62.63 -11.45
N ALA A 12 22.36 61.62 -11.50
CA ALA A 12 22.22 60.47 -12.37
C ALA A 12 20.97 59.67 -11.99
N ARG A 13 19.93 59.75 -12.82
CA ARG A 13 18.66 59.02 -12.64
C ARG A 13 18.84 57.57 -13.09
N ILE A 14 19.18 56.67 -12.16
CA ILE A 14 19.28 55.23 -12.42
C ILE A 14 17.86 54.65 -12.60
N SER A 15 17.28 54.82 -13.78
CA SER A 15 16.02 54.18 -14.18
C SER A 15 16.30 53.05 -15.15
N GLY A 16 16.66 51.86 -14.64
CA GLY A 16 16.96 50.71 -15.50
C GLY A 16 16.68 49.32 -14.93
N ILE A 17 16.55 49.17 -13.61
CA ILE A 17 16.59 47.82 -13.00
C ILE A 17 15.23 47.11 -13.01
N ARG A 18 14.11 47.83 -13.15
CA ARG A 18 12.76 47.23 -13.03
C ARG A 18 12.28 46.43 -14.25
N ARG A 19 12.99 46.45 -15.38
CA ARG A 19 12.49 45.84 -16.64
C ARG A 19 13.00 44.42 -16.91
N ILE A 20 14.08 43.99 -16.27
CA ILE A 20 14.70 42.67 -16.53
C ILE A 20 13.92 41.55 -15.80
N PHE A 21 13.46 41.79 -14.57
CA PHE A 21 12.74 40.78 -13.79
C PHE A 21 11.32 40.46 -14.29
N ARG A 22 10.68 41.35 -15.07
CA ARG A 22 9.30 41.16 -15.54
C ARG A 22 9.17 40.33 -16.84
N ARG A 23 10.27 39.95 -17.48
CA ARG A 23 10.24 39.13 -18.71
C ARG A 23 10.47 37.63 -18.49
N ARG A 24 10.95 37.21 -17.30
CA ARG A 24 11.16 35.79 -17.00
C ARG A 24 9.87 35.03 -16.64
N PHE A 25 8.77 35.73 -16.37
CA PHE A 25 7.50 35.13 -15.90
C PHE A 25 6.40 35.02 -16.98
N ARG A 26 6.67 35.30 -18.26
CA ARG A 26 5.63 35.31 -19.32
C ARG A 26 5.84 34.28 -20.44
N GLY A 27 6.47 33.14 -20.16
CA GLY A 27 6.61 32.08 -21.17
C GLY A 27 7.34 30.84 -20.70
N ASP A 28 6.95 30.28 -19.55
CA ASP A 28 7.53 29.04 -19.01
C ASP A 28 6.49 27.90 -19.10
N GLU A 29 6.19 27.44 -20.31
CA GLU A 29 5.36 26.23 -20.55
C GLU A 29 5.95 25.01 -19.82
N THR A 30 7.28 24.98 -19.68
CA THR A 30 8.06 24.05 -18.86
C THR A 30 7.72 24.10 -17.37
N GLY A 31 7.41 25.27 -16.82
CA GLY A 31 7.03 25.42 -15.41
C GLY A 31 5.62 24.93 -15.12
N VAL A 32 4.71 25.09 -16.10
CA VAL A 32 3.32 24.60 -15.99
C VAL A 32 3.28 23.07 -16.03
N ALA A 33 4.03 22.44 -16.95
CA ALA A 33 4.15 20.99 -17.02
C ALA A 33 4.70 20.36 -15.72
N ALA A 34 5.64 21.04 -15.05
CA ALA A 34 6.16 20.61 -13.75
C ALA A 34 5.08 20.63 -12.65
N VAL A 35 4.18 21.63 -12.66
CA VAL A 35 3.07 21.74 -11.71
C VAL A 35 1.99 20.68 -11.99
N GLU A 36 1.67 20.42 -13.25
CA GLU A 36 0.72 19.37 -13.63
C GLU A 36 1.24 17.98 -13.21
N ALA A 37 2.52 17.69 -13.46
CA ALA A 37 3.15 16.46 -13.01
C ALA A 37 3.15 16.33 -11.48
N ALA A 38 3.41 17.43 -10.75
CA ALA A 38 3.39 17.41 -9.28
C ALA A 38 2.00 17.06 -8.69
N LEU A 39 0.92 17.33 -9.41
CA LEU A 39 -0.44 16.98 -9.00
C LEU A 39 -0.83 15.55 -9.38
N VAL A 40 -0.43 15.09 -10.57
CA VAL A 40 -0.80 13.76 -11.09
C VAL A 40 0.08 12.65 -10.52
N LEU A 41 1.37 12.92 -10.31
CA LEU A 41 2.34 11.92 -9.89
C LEU A 41 2.02 11.28 -8.53
N PRO A 42 1.58 12.00 -7.49
CA PRO A 42 1.16 11.38 -6.22
C PRO A 42 -0.03 10.42 -6.41
N LEU A 43 -1.01 10.78 -7.25
CA LEU A 43 -2.15 9.91 -7.56
C LEU A 43 -1.70 8.66 -8.32
N PHE A 44 -0.84 8.84 -9.33
CA PHE A 44 -0.32 7.73 -10.12
C PHE A 44 0.49 6.75 -9.26
N VAL A 45 1.39 7.26 -8.41
CA VAL A 45 2.15 6.43 -7.46
C VAL A 45 1.22 5.73 -6.47
N GLY A 46 0.21 6.43 -5.95
CA GLY A 46 -0.80 5.82 -5.07
C GLY A 46 -1.53 4.65 -5.72
N ILE A 47 -1.92 4.79 -6.99
CA ILE A 47 -2.57 3.70 -7.76
C ILE A 47 -1.59 2.52 -7.95
N LEU A 48 -0.33 2.78 -8.30
CA LEU A 48 0.67 1.71 -8.45
C LEU A 48 0.90 0.94 -7.15
N LEU A 49 1.06 1.64 -6.03
CA LEU A 49 1.20 1.01 -4.71
C LEU A 49 -0.05 0.20 -4.34
N GLY A 50 -1.25 0.71 -4.66
CA GLY A 50 -2.50 -0.01 -4.49
C GLY A 50 -2.58 -1.30 -5.31
N ILE A 51 -2.12 -1.29 -6.56
CA ILE A 51 -2.10 -2.48 -7.42
C ILE A 51 -1.12 -3.53 -6.86
N ILE A 52 0.05 -3.11 -6.38
CA ILE A 52 1.06 -4.01 -5.81
C ILE A 52 0.50 -4.73 -4.58
N ASP A 53 -0.07 -3.97 -3.63
CA ASP A 53 -0.67 -4.54 -2.43
C ASP A 53 -1.88 -5.42 -2.76
N PHE A 54 -2.74 -4.98 -3.68
CA PHE A 54 -3.89 -5.78 -4.11
C PHE A 54 -3.47 -7.12 -4.70
N GLY A 55 -2.45 -7.13 -5.56
CA GLY A 55 -1.93 -8.36 -6.15
C GLY A 55 -1.38 -9.33 -5.09
N GLY A 56 -0.58 -8.82 -4.16
CA GLY A 56 -0.04 -9.62 -3.05
C GLY A 56 -1.11 -10.18 -2.12
N LEU A 57 -2.06 -9.34 -1.70
CA LEU A 57 -3.18 -9.77 -0.85
C LEU A 57 -4.10 -10.76 -1.56
N PHE A 58 -4.36 -10.56 -2.85
CA PHE A 58 -5.16 -11.49 -3.64
C PHE A 58 -4.49 -12.86 -3.72
N TYR A 59 -3.18 -12.89 -4.02
CA TYR A 59 -2.39 -14.12 -4.03
C TYR A 59 -2.43 -14.81 -2.66
N LEU A 60 -2.15 -14.08 -1.58
CA LEU A 60 -2.11 -14.68 -0.25
C LEU A 60 -3.49 -15.20 0.19
N LYS A 61 -4.55 -14.45 -0.10
CA LYS A 61 -5.93 -14.91 0.14
C LYS A 61 -6.26 -16.17 -0.68
N HIS A 62 -5.77 -16.27 -1.91
CA HIS A 62 -5.97 -17.45 -2.74
C HIS A 62 -5.31 -18.68 -2.11
N GLU A 63 -4.04 -18.58 -1.72
CA GLU A 63 -3.32 -19.66 -1.04
C GLU A 63 -4.03 -20.10 0.25
N MET A 64 -4.45 -19.14 1.10
CA MET A 64 -5.23 -19.44 2.30
C MET A 64 -6.53 -20.20 1.98
N ASN A 65 -7.21 -19.87 0.88
CA ASN A 65 -8.43 -20.59 0.45
C ASN A 65 -8.13 -22.02 -0.01
N VAL A 66 -7.03 -22.24 -0.74
CA VAL A 66 -6.61 -23.57 -1.18
C VAL A 66 -6.32 -24.43 0.05
N VAL A 67 -5.47 -23.94 0.97
CA VAL A 67 -5.12 -24.63 2.21
C VAL A 67 -6.36 -24.90 3.07
N ALA A 68 -7.22 -23.90 3.26
CA ALA A 68 -8.42 -24.06 4.08
C ALA A 68 -9.35 -25.15 3.53
N ASN A 69 -9.54 -25.21 2.22
CA ASN A 69 -10.38 -26.22 1.59
C ASN A 69 -9.76 -27.62 1.65
N GLU A 70 -8.47 -27.76 1.39
CA GLU A 70 -7.81 -29.07 1.38
C GLU A 70 -7.75 -29.70 2.78
N VAL A 71 -7.39 -28.89 3.78
CA VAL A 71 -7.31 -29.37 5.16
C VAL A 71 -8.70 -29.62 5.75
N SER A 72 -9.68 -28.73 5.53
CA SER A 72 -11.05 -28.98 5.99
C SER A 72 -11.67 -30.23 5.35
N ARG A 73 -11.35 -30.53 4.09
CA ARG A 73 -11.76 -31.80 3.46
C ARG A 73 -11.12 -33.00 4.14
N SER A 74 -9.82 -32.93 4.44
CA SER A 74 -9.12 -34.02 5.13
C SER A 74 -9.67 -34.25 6.54
N MET A 75 -10.06 -33.17 7.24
CA MET A 75 -10.78 -33.26 8.52
C MET A 75 -12.17 -33.89 8.36
N ALA A 76 -12.94 -33.49 7.34
CA ALA A 76 -14.28 -34.04 7.08
C ALA A 76 -14.23 -35.55 6.77
N LEU A 77 -13.17 -36.02 6.13
CA LEU A 77 -12.94 -37.45 5.88
C LEU A 77 -12.39 -38.21 7.10
N GLY A 78 -12.14 -37.51 8.21
CA GLY A 78 -11.62 -38.10 9.44
C GLY A 78 -10.12 -38.45 9.40
N TYR A 79 -9.38 -37.96 8.40
CA TYR A 79 -7.93 -38.21 8.30
C TYR A 79 -7.08 -37.34 9.22
N LEU A 80 -7.63 -36.22 9.68
CA LEU A 80 -6.93 -35.27 10.56
C LEU A 80 -7.82 -34.90 11.76
N ASN A 81 -7.23 -34.91 12.95
CA ASN A 81 -7.83 -34.23 14.10
C ASN A 81 -7.56 -32.70 14.04
N PRO A 82 -8.24 -31.87 14.86
CA PRO A 82 -8.07 -30.41 14.79
C PRO A 82 -6.62 -29.93 14.98
N THR A 83 -5.87 -30.52 15.92
CA THR A 83 -4.47 -30.14 16.18
C THR A 83 -3.55 -30.51 15.01
N GLU A 84 -3.75 -31.69 14.42
CA GLU A 84 -3.02 -32.11 13.22
C GLU A 84 -3.37 -31.24 12.01
N ALA A 85 -4.63 -30.84 11.88
CA ALA A 85 -5.10 -29.95 10.83
C ALA A 85 -4.45 -28.56 10.93
N GLU A 86 -4.30 -28.01 12.13
CA GLU A 86 -3.60 -26.73 12.35
C GLU A 86 -2.13 -26.82 11.96
N SER A 87 -1.44 -27.88 12.38
CA SER A 87 -0.04 -28.14 12.01
C SER A 87 0.12 -28.31 10.49
N ARG A 88 -0.77 -29.09 9.87
CA ARG A 88 -0.76 -29.34 8.43
C ARG A 88 -1.01 -28.07 7.62
N ALA A 89 -2.01 -27.28 8.01
CA ALA A 89 -2.30 -26.00 7.37
C ALA A 89 -1.13 -25.03 7.53
N GLY A 90 -0.54 -24.94 8.73
CA GLY A 90 0.65 -24.12 8.98
C GLY A 90 1.85 -24.48 8.09
N ALA A 91 2.04 -25.78 7.80
CA ALA A 91 3.10 -26.24 6.91
C ALA A 91 2.81 -26.01 5.41
N MET A 92 1.54 -25.82 5.02
CA MET A 92 1.13 -25.59 3.63
C MET A 92 1.03 -24.09 3.29
N LEU A 93 0.93 -23.21 4.28
CA LEU A 93 0.87 -21.78 4.04
C LEU A 93 2.20 -21.25 3.50
N PRO A 94 2.18 -20.28 2.57
CA PRO A 94 3.39 -19.73 1.99
C PRO A 94 4.18 -18.94 3.04
N ASP A 95 5.51 -18.98 2.92
CA ASP A 95 6.37 -18.03 3.61
C ASP A 95 6.16 -16.63 3.02
N TRP A 96 5.64 -15.71 3.83
CA TRP A 96 5.21 -14.38 3.39
C TRP A 96 5.79 -13.29 4.30
N GLY A 97 7.10 -13.05 4.17
CA GLY A 97 7.80 -11.98 4.88
C GLY A 97 7.66 -12.10 6.40
N THR A 98 6.99 -11.14 7.03
CA THR A 98 6.76 -11.11 8.49
C THR A 98 5.36 -11.56 8.90
N ALA A 99 4.55 -12.05 7.95
CA ALA A 99 3.18 -12.49 8.20
C ALA A 99 3.11 -13.62 9.22
N LYS A 100 2.31 -13.40 10.26
CA LYS A 100 1.95 -14.43 11.23
C LYS A 100 0.53 -14.90 10.95
N PHE A 101 0.43 -16.11 10.43
CA PHE A 101 -0.84 -16.77 10.23
C PHE A 101 -1.35 -17.37 11.54
N THR A 102 -2.60 -17.06 11.87
CA THR A 102 -3.34 -17.75 12.92
C THR A 102 -4.25 -18.76 12.25
N VAL A 103 -4.01 -20.04 12.52
CA VAL A 103 -4.86 -21.15 12.06
C VAL A 103 -5.69 -21.65 13.24
N THR A 104 -6.98 -21.87 13.03
CA THR A 104 -7.87 -22.45 14.03
C THR A 104 -8.76 -23.50 13.39
N ALA A 105 -8.60 -24.74 13.84
CA ALA A 105 -9.43 -25.86 13.43
C ALA A 105 -10.44 -26.18 14.54
N SER A 106 -11.69 -26.41 14.19
CA SER A 106 -12.76 -26.73 15.15
C SER A 106 -13.80 -27.67 14.56
N MET A 107 -14.52 -28.36 15.44
CA MET A 107 -15.68 -29.18 15.10
C MET A 107 -16.91 -28.57 15.78
N PRO A 108 -17.58 -27.59 15.15
CA PRO A 108 -18.70 -26.89 15.77
C PRO A 108 -19.92 -27.80 16.02
N SER A 109 -20.01 -28.93 15.31
CA SER A 109 -20.97 -30.00 15.60
C SER A 109 -20.32 -31.36 15.28
N SER A 110 -20.99 -32.47 15.60
CA SER A 110 -20.52 -33.82 15.27
C SER A 110 -20.33 -34.04 13.77
N ASP A 111 -21.07 -33.28 12.97
CA ASP A 111 -21.20 -33.46 11.53
C ASP A 111 -20.54 -32.33 10.75
N GLU A 112 -19.83 -31.40 11.41
CA GLU A 112 -19.25 -30.23 10.76
C GLU A 112 -17.82 -30.01 11.22
N VAL A 113 -16.97 -29.68 10.25
CA VAL A 113 -15.60 -29.23 10.48
C VAL A 113 -15.43 -27.81 9.95
N LYS A 114 -14.75 -26.98 10.73
CA LYS A 114 -14.48 -25.58 10.39
C LYS A 114 -13.00 -25.28 10.56
N LEU A 115 -12.41 -24.72 9.52
CA LEU A 115 -11.04 -24.24 9.52
C LEU A 115 -11.02 -22.76 9.18
N VAL A 116 -10.38 -21.97 10.04
CA VAL A 116 -10.21 -20.53 9.86
C VAL A 116 -8.73 -20.22 9.79
N ILE A 117 -8.32 -19.44 8.80
CA ILE A 117 -6.97 -18.94 8.65
C ILE A 117 -7.06 -17.41 8.60
N SER A 118 -6.29 -16.74 9.44
CA SER A 118 -6.28 -15.28 9.54
C SER A 118 -4.87 -14.74 9.57
N VAL A 119 -4.69 -13.53 9.03
CA VAL A 119 -3.42 -12.79 9.06
C VAL A 119 -3.72 -11.30 9.22
N PRO A 120 -2.95 -10.55 10.04
CA PRO A 120 -3.08 -9.10 10.09
C PRO A 120 -2.79 -8.46 8.73
N THR A 121 -3.66 -7.57 8.26
CA THR A 121 -3.54 -6.96 6.92
C THR A 121 -2.26 -6.15 6.79
N GLU A 122 -1.80 -5.53 7.88
CA GLU A 122 -0.51 -4.81 7.96
C GLU A 122 0.72 -5.70 7.73
N GLN A 123 0.64 -6.99 8.03
CA GLN A 123 1.73 -7.95 7.78
C GLN A 123 1.57 -8.65 6.44
N ALA A 124 0.34 -8.73 5.92
CA ALA A 124 0.04 -9.30 4.61
C ALA A 124 0.33 -8.29 3.47
N ALA A 125 0.16 -7.00 3.72
CA ALA A 125 0.46 -5.93 2.76
C ALA A 125 1.97 -5.77 2.58
N LEU A 126 2.40 -5.51 1.34
CA LEU A 126 3.81 -5.34 0.99
C LEU A 126 4.30 -3.92 1.30
N VAL A 127 3.47 -2.92 1.02
CA VAL A 127 3.79 -1.50 1.24
C VAL A 127 2.87 -0.84 2.27
N ASN A 128 2.05 -1.64 2.95
CA ASN A 128 1.07 -1.20 3.96
C ASN A 128 0.07 -0.14 3.47
N PHE A 129 -0.05 0.03 2.15
CA PHE A 129 -1.03 0.91 1.54
C PHE A 129 -2.43 0.34 1.71
N ALA A 130 -2.54 -0.99 1.69
CA ALA A 130 -3.80 -1.69 1.91
C ALA A 130 -4.34 -1.61 3.35
N ALA A 131 -3.50 -1.54 4.39
CA ALA A 131 -4.01 -1.44 5.76
C ALA A 131 -4.79 -0.14 6.01
N PHE A 132 -4.47 0.92 5.27
CA PHE A 132 -5.25 2.16 5.28
C PHE A 132 -6.69 1.98 4.77
N SER A 133 -6.94 0.98 3.91
CA SER A 133 -8.20 0.88 3.15
C SER A 133 -8.99 -0.42 3.32
N PHE A 134 -8.39 -1.52 3.75
CA PHE A 134 -9.01 -2.87 3.74
C PHE A 134 -9.23 -3.50 5.12
N GLY A 135 -9.03 -2.75 6.21
CA GLY A 135 -9.27 -3.18 7.59
C GLY A 135 -8.13 -4.01 8.20
N ASP A 136 -8.25 -4.32 9.49
CA ASP A 136 -7.11 -4.78 10.31
C ASP A 136 -6.67 -6.23 10.07
N THR A 137 -7.59 -7.12 9.67
CA THR A 137 -7.30 -8.55 9.49
C THR A 137 -7.93 -9.12 8.23
N MET A 138 -7.16 -9.94 7.53
CA MET A 138 -7.62 -10.77 6.42
C MET A 138 -7.87 -12.18 6.92
N SER A 139 -9.08 -12.71 6.70
CA SER A 139 -9.48 -14.04 7.15
C SER A 139 -10.17 -14.83 6.04
N VAL A 140 -9.96 -16.14 6.07
CA VAL A 140 -10.61 -17.14 5.23
C VAL A 140 -11.15 -18.24 6.13
N ALA A 141 -12.40 -18.66 5.88
CA ALA A 141 -13.02 -19.77 6.59
C ALA A 141 -13.53 -20.81 5.59
N SER A 142 -13.24 -22.09 5.86
CA SER A 142 -13.82 -23.23 5.15
C SER A 142 -14.60 -24.09 6.12
N ILE A 143 -15.85 -24.38 5.77
CA ILE A 143 -16.74 -25.25 6.54
C ILE A 143 -17.13 -26.42 5.64
N LYS A 144 -17.01 -27.64 6.15
CA LYS A 144 -17.41 -28.87 5.46
C LYS A 144 -18.25 -29.74 6.38
N ARG A 145 -19.23 -30.45 5.80
CA ARG A 145 -19.98 -31.49 6.50
C ARG A 145 -19.17 -32.79 6.49
N LYS A 146 -19.20 -33.52 7.60
CA LYS A 146 -18.67 -34.86 7.74
C LYS A 146 -19.69 -35.83 7.13
N ASP A 147 -19.27 -36.57 6.12
CA ASP A 147 -20.08 -37.60 5.46
C ASP A 147 -19.93 -38.96 6.15
#